data_AF-A0A8T4PD32-F1
#
_entry.id   AF-A0A8T4PD32-F1
#
_cell.length_a   1.000
_cell.length_b   1.000
_cell.length_c   1.000
_cell.angle_alpha   90.00
_cell.angle_beta   90.00
_cell.angle_gamma   90.00
#
_symmetry.space_group_name_H-M   'P 1'
#
loop_
_entity.id
_entity.type
_entity.pdbx_description
1 polymer ?
#
loop_
_entity_poly.entity_id
_entity_poly.type
_entity_poly.pdbx_seq_one_letter_code
_entity_poly.pdbx_strand_id
1 'polypeptide(L)'
;MSKSFEKNRLDLAYQKQLHYLNGVIALGTIGILSFIGTFIWNKENLKIGVIIVTTILIIDYLWYKNIDNSLKEISLKIKALN
;
A
#
# COMPACT_ATOMS: atom_id res chain seq x y z
N MET A 1 21.57 21.43 12.51
CA MET A 1 20.88 20.16 12.86
C MET A 1 21.91 19.04 12.75
N SER A 2 22.02 18.11 13.71
CA SER A 2 23.04 17.06 13.62
C SER A 2 22.67 16.06 12.51
N LYS A 3 23.67 15.53 11.79
CA LYS A 3 23.45 14.50 10.75
C LYS A 3 22.72 13.26 11.30
N SER A 4 22.93 12.90 12.58
CA SER A 4 22.24 11.75 13.17
C SER A 4 20.75 12.00 13.41
N PHE A 5 20.37 13.24 13.77
CA PHE A 5 18.96 13.59 13.94
C PHE A 5 18.21 13.52 12.62
N GLU A 6 18.83 13.99 11.54
CA GLU A 6 18.22 13.97 10.21
C GLU A 6 18.07 12.54 9.66
N LYS A 7 19.07 11.67 9.91
CA LYS A 7 18.99 10.25 9.59
C LYS A 7 17.85 9.55 10.36
N ASN A 8 17.77 9.74 11.68
CA ASN A 8 16.67 9.17 12.48
C ASN A 8 15.29 9.63 12.00
N ARG A 9 15.15 10.90 11.61
CA ARG A 9 13.90 11.43 11.06
C ARG A 9 13.51 10.71 9.76
N LEU A 10 14.47 10.45 8.88
CA LEU A 10 14.22 9.75 7.61
C LEU A 10 13.92 8.26 7.83
N ASP A 11 14.60 7.61 8.77
CA ASP A 11 14.33 6.21 9.13
C ASP A 11 12.91 6.05 9.70
N LEU A 12 12.46 6.96 10.56
CA LEU A 12 11.09 7.01 11.06
C LEU A 12 10.07 7.22 9.93
N ALA A 13 10.36 8.11 8.98
CA ALA A 13 9.51 8.34 7.82
C ALA A 13 9.44 7.09 6.92
N TYR A 14 10.55 6.38 6.75
CA TYR A 14 10.63 5.14 5.99
C TYR A 14 9.77 4.04 6.63
N GLN A 15 9.90 3.83 7.95
CA GLN A 15 9.08 2.88 8.69
C GLN A 15 7.59 3.21 8.58
N LYS A 16 7.22 4.48 8.70
CA LYS A 16 5.82 4.92 8.54
C LYS A 16 5.26 4.53 7.17
N GLN A 17 6.02 4.71 6.10
CA GLN A 17 5.61 4.31 4.75
C GLN A 17 5.48 2.79 4.60
N LEU A 18 6.36 2.01 5.23
CA LEU A 18 6.21 0.55 5.27
C LEU A 18 4.95 0.10 6.01
N HIS A 19 4.57 0.78 7.11
CA HIS A 19 3.31 0.48 7.79
C HIS A 19 2.09 0.79 6.90
N TYR A 20 2.12 1.89 6.14
CA TYR A 20 1.08 2.15 5.15
C TYR A 20 1.03 1.08 4.07
N LEU A 21 2.19 0.63 3.58
CA LEU A 21 2.24 -0.45 2.59
C LEU A 21 1.60 -1.73 3.12
N ASN A 22 1.93 -2.13 4.35
CA ASN A 22 1.34 -3.30 4.99
C ASN A 22 -0.16 -3.15 5.17
N GLY A 23 -0.64 -1.94 5.50
CA GLY A 23 -2.07 -1.65 5.58
C GLY A 23 -2.78 -1.82 4.23
N VAL A 24 -2.21 -1.30 3.14
CA VAL A 24 -2.74 -1.47 1.78
C VAL A 24 -2.82 -2.94 1.40
N ILE A 25 -1.75 -3.71 1.64
CA ILE A 25 -1.72 -5.15 1.33
C ILE A 25 -2.80 -5.90 2.13
N ALA A 26 -2.95 -5.59 3.43
CA ALA A 26 -3.96 -6.22 4.26
C ALA A 26 -5.39 -5.92 3.76
N LEU A 27 -5.69 -4.65 3.47
CA LEU A 27 -7.00 -4.25 2.96
C LEU A 27 -7.30 -4.87 1.60
N GLY A 28 -6.34 -4.88 0.67
CA GLY A 28 -6.49 -5.53 -0.63
C GLY A 28 -6.74 -7.04 -0.49
N THR A 29 -6.02 -7.71 0.41
CA THR A 29 -6.21 -9.14 0.69
C THR A 29 -7.60 -9.42 1.25
N ILE A 30 -8.07 -8.63 2.21
CA ILE A 30 -9.42 -8.76 2.78
C ILE A 30 -10.49 -8.53 1.70
N GLY A 31 -10.30 -7.53 0.83
CA GLY A 31 -11.21 -7.24 -0.28
C GLY A 31 -11.32 -8.41 -1.27
N ILE A 32 -10.19 -8.99 -1.67
CA ILE A 32 -10.16 -10.15 -2.57
C ILE A 32 -10.82 -11.37 -1.92
N LEU A 33 -10.50 -11.66 -0.65
CA LEU A 33 -11.11 -12.79 0.08
C LEU A 33 -12.62 -12.62 0.23
N SER A 34 -13.08 -11.39 0.51
CA SER A 34 -14.51 -11.06 0.60
C SER A 34 -15.22 -11.26 -0.73
N PHE A 35 -14.57 -10.92 -1.86
CA PHE A 35 -15.11 -11.21 -3.18
C PHE A 35 -15.18 -12.71 -3.46
N ILE A 36 -14.13 -13.47 -3.16
CA ILE A 36 -14.13 -14.93 -3.34
C ILE A 36 -15.25 -15.57 -2.51
N GLY A 37 -15.42 -15.14 -1.25
CA GLY A 37 -16.51 -15.62 -0.39
C GLY A 37 -17.90 -15.29 -0.95
N THR A 38 -18.09 -14.05 -1.41
CA THR A 38 -19.35 -13.61 -2.02
C THR A 38 -19.63 -14.35 -3.33
N PHE A 39 -18.58 -14.63 -4.13
CA PHE A 39 -18.67 -15.37 -5.38
C PHE A 39 -19.11 -16.83 -5.17
N ILE A 40 -18.61 -17.49 -4.13
CA ILE A 40 -19.03 -18.87 -3.78
C ILE A 40 -20.53 -18.90 -3.45
N TRP A 41 -21.02 -17.89 -2.74
CA TRP A 41 -22.40 -17.85 -2.25
C TRP A 41 -23.42 -17.32 -3.28
N ASN A 42 -23.04 -16.37 -4.14
CA ASN A 42 -24.00 -15.60 -4.94
C ASN A 42 -23.54 -15.38 -6.39
N LYS A 43 -23.57 -16.48 -7.17
CA LYS A 43 -23.06 -16.54 -8.56
C LYS A 43 -23.80 -15.62 -9.55
N GLU A 44 -25.04 -15.22 -9.25
CA GLU A 44 -25.85 -14.37 -10.14
C GLU A 44 -25.31 -12.93 -10.23
N ASN A 45 -24.68 -12.44 -9.16
CA ASN A 45 -24.19 -11.06 -9.07
C ASN A 45 -22.70 -10.91 -9.41
N LEU A 46 -22.16 -11.88 -10.16
CA LEU A 46 -20.75 -11.97 -10.54
C LEU A 46 -20.21 -10.70 -11.19
N LYS A 47 -20.97 -10.11 -12.11
CA LYS A 47 -20.58 -8.91 -12.85
C LYS A 47 -20.33 -7.72 -11.91
N ILE A 48 -21.19 -7.54 -10.91
CA ILE A 48 -21.07 -6.47 -9.92
C ILE A 48 -19.84 -6.70 -9.06
N GLY A 49 -19.62 -7.94 -8.60
CA GLY A 49 -18.45 -8.27 -7.79
C GLY A 49 -17.12 -8.03 -8.54
N VAL A 50 -17.06 -8.36 -9.83
CA VAL A 50 -15.87 -8.09 -10.67
C VAL A 50 -15.59 -6.59 -10.78
N ILE A 51 -16.62 -5.76 -10.96
CA ILE A 51 -16.47 -4.29 -11.01
C ILE A 51 -15.92 -3.76 -9.68
N ILE A 52 -16.47 -4.24 -8.55
CA ILE A 52 -16.04 -3.83 -7.22
C ILE A 52 -14.56 -4.22 -6.98
N VAL A 53 -14.18 -5.47 -7.26
CA VAL A 53 -12.78 -5.92 -7.10
C VAL A 53 -11.84 -5.15 -8.01
N THR A 54 -12.23 -4.94 -9.26
CA THR A 54 -11.40 -4.16 -10.20
C THR A 54 -11.18 -2.74 -9.67
N THR A 55 -12.22 -2.13 -9.09
CA THR A 55 -12.12 -0.80 -8.47
C THR A 55 -11.18 -0.81 -7.27
N ILE A 56 -11.30 -1.81 -6.38
CA ILE A 56 -10.40 -1.98 -5.22
C ILE A 56 -8.95 -2.12 -5.68
N LEU A 57 -8.68 -2.98 -6.67
CA LEU A 57 -7.33 -3.20 -7.20
C LEU A 57 -6.73 -1.93 -7.83
N ILE A 58 -7.55 -1.12 -8.51
CA ILE A 58 -7.09 0.17 -9.07
C ILE A 58 -6.70 1.11 -7.93
N ILE A 59 -7.51 1.21 -6.88
CA ILE A 59 -7.23 2.07 -5.73
C ILE A 59 -5.97 1.60 -5.00
N ASP A 60 -5.84 0.30 -4.73
CA ASP A 60 -4.68 -0.30 -4.10
C ASP A 60 -3.40 -0.04 -4.92
N TYR A 61 -3.48 -0.16 -6.25
CA TYR A 61 -2.36 0.13 -7.13
C TYR A 61 -1.92 1.61 -7.06
N LEU A 62 -2.88 2.53 -7.05
CA LEU A 62 -2.57 3.97 -6.93
C LEU A 62 -1.90 4.28 -5.58
N TRP A 63 -2.38 3.68 -4.49
CA TRP A 63 -1.79 3.84 -3.17
C TRP A 63 -0.39 3.23 -3.10
N TYR A 64 -0.23 2.00 -3.62
CA TYR A 64 1.06 1.33 -3.71
C TYR A 64 2.09 2.20 -4.44
N LYS A 65 1.72 2.76 -5.60
CA LYS A 65 2.62 3.60 -6.40
C LYS A 65 3.05 4.87 -5.65
N ASN A 66 2.15 5.50 -4.91
CA ASN A 66 2.48 6.66 -4.09
C ASN A 66 3.44 6.32 -2.94
N ILE A 67 3.24 5.17 -2.29
CA ILE A 67 4.12 4.68 -1.21
C ILE A 67 5.50 4.32 -1.77
N ASP A 68 5.57 3.61 -2.90
CA ASP A 68 6.83 3.23 -3.56
C ASP A 68 7.66 4.46 -3.94
N ASN A 69 7.03 5.49 -4.52
CA ASN A 69 7.70 6.77 -4.82
C ASN A 69 8.24 7.43 -3.54
N SER A 70 7.44 7.45 -2.47
CA SER A 70 7.85 8.03 -1.19
C SER A 70 9.05 7.27 -0.56
N LEU A 71 9.01 5.93 -0.60
CA LEU A 71 10.11 5.09 -0.11
C LEU A 71 11.40 5.31 -0.91
N LYS A 72 11.29 5.43 -2.25
CA LYS A 72 12.43 5.74 -3.13
C LYS A 72 13.05 7.09 -2.80
N GLU A 73 12.24 8.14 -2.64
CA GLU A 73 12.73 9.46 -2.25
C GLU A 73 13.44 9.45 -0.90
N ILE A 74 12.86 8.78 0.11
CA ILE A 74 13.45 8.69 1.45
C ILE A 74 14.77 7.91 1.38
N SER A 75 14.82 6.79 0.65
CA SER A 75 16.04 5.99 0.46
C SER A 75 17.17 6.79 -0.20
N LEU A 76 16.85 7.59 -1.22
CA LEU A 76 17.82 8.47 -1.87
C LEU A 76 18.37 9.53 -0.91
N LYS A 77 17.50 10.13 -0.08
CA LYS A 77 17.91 11.11 0.94
C LYS A 77 18.82 10.47 2.00
N ILE A 78 18.50 9.27 2.48
CA ILE A 78 19.35 8.53 3.43
C ILE A 78 20.72 8.22 2.82
N LYS A 79 20.77 7.80 1.55
CA LYS A 79 22.03 7.53 0.84
C LYS A 79 22.90 8.78 0.69
N ALA A 80 22.30 9.95 0.46
CA ALA A 80 23.03 11.21 0.33
C ALA A 80 23.56 11.76 1.67
N LEU A 81 23.06 11.25 2.81
CA LEU A 81 23.47 11.65 4.17
C LEU A 81 24.62 10.81 4.74
N ASN A 82 24.82 9.61 4.21
CA ASN A 82 26.02 8.78 4.45
C ASN A 82 27.19 9.31 3.61
#